data_AF-A0AAV4EJF4-F1
#
_entry.id   AF-A0AAV4EJF4-F1
#
_cell.length_a   1.000
_cell.length_b   1.000
_cell.length_c   1.000
_cell.angle_alpha   90.00
_cell.angle_beta   90.00
_cell.angle_gamma   90.00
#
_symmetry.space_group_name_H-M   'P 1'
#
loop_
_entity.id
_entity.type
_entity.pdbx_description
1 polymer ?
#
loop_
_entity_poly.entity_id
_entity_poly.type
_entity_poly.pdbx_seq_one_letter_code
_entity_poly.pdbx_strand_id
1 'polypeptide(L)'
;MELTGYDQICKHRQRKKAGKRDSGGRVCFVREEISKGVEEVSWKFEEGMYLKLCKDFFGWEEDLFVLSVYMRPVNSTCADLDVDVSCYDHLVEQMAVVSDRGNVIVAGDLNARTGERQKCLIGNESEIKESDVFLLPDIVRNDCLFTPENLLHNDCSVLRSNVDKNVNDYGVKLLQLCEASDLIILNGRASGDKGVGAHTYHNSRGASTIDYVLCCRGALEYVTNFAVETCCEFSDHCPVNFQLKRGGNVEQEGRWGEGER
;
A
#
# COMPACT_ATOMS: atom_id res chain seq x y z
N MET A 1 3.23 21.35 -12.89
CA MET A 1 1.80 21.57 -12.63
C MET A 1 1.72 21.90 -11.17
N GLU A 2 1.36 23.13 -10.83
CA GLU A 2 1.13 23.53 -9.44
C GLU A 2 -0.36 23.32 -9.14
N LEU A 3 -0.66 22.74 -7.98
CA LEU A 3 -2.03 22.51 -7.53
C LEU A 3 -2.25 23.36 -6.28
N THR A 4 -3.11 24.37 -6.39
CA THR A 4 -3.37 25.32 -5.30
C THR A 4 -3.78 24.60 -4.00
N GLY A 5 -3.11 24.94 -2.89
CA GLY A 5 -3.36 24.32 -1.57
C GLY A 5 -2.57 23.03 -1.32
N TYR A 6 -1.62 22.69 -2.19
CA TYR A 6 -0.80 21.49 -2.08
C TYR A 6 0.70 21.80 -2.27
N ASP A 7 1.50 21.24 -1.36
CA ASP A 7 2.94 21.08 -1.53
C ASP A 7 3.21 19.92 -2.49
N GLN A 8 4.19 20.10 -3.39
CA GLN A 8 4.52 19.13 -4.42
C GLN A 8 5.89 18.49 -4.15
N ILE A 9 5.91 17.16 -4.09
CA ILE A 9 7.13 16.35 -3.99
C ILE A 9 7.30 15.63 -5.33
N CYS A 10 8.37 15.93 -6.06
CA CYS A 10 8.63 15.40 -7.40
C CYS A 10 9.87 14.50 -7.43
N LYS A 11 9.70 13.29 -7.99
CA LYS A 11 10.80 12.40 -8.32
C LYS A 11 10.80 12.11 -9.82
N HIS A 12 11.68 12.81 -10.55
CA HIS A 12 11.84 12.63 -11.99
C HIS A 12 12.79 11.48 -12.30
N ARG A 13 12.44 10.61 -13.25
CA ARG A 13 13.39 9.60 -13.72
C ARG A 13 14.45 10.27 -14.60
N GLN A 14 15.70 9.84 -14.45
CA GLN A 14 16.78 10.30 -15.33
C GLN A 14 16.48 9.97 -16.79
N ARG A 15 16.61 10.97 -17.66
CA ARG A 15 16.39 10.80 -19.10
C ARG A 15 17.55 9.99 -19.69
N LYS A 16 17.27 8.80 -20.22
CA LYS A 16 18.26 8.03 -20.98
C LYS A 16 18.59 8.79 -22.27
N LYS A 17 19.89 8.96 -22.58
CA LYS A 17 20.38 9.71 -23.76
C LYS A 17 19.78 9.23 -25.09
N ALA A 18 19.40 7.96 -25.20
CA ALA A 18 18.79 7.35 -26.39
C ALA A 18 17.25 7.28 -26.35
N GLY A 19 16.61 7.82 -25.29
CA GLY A 19 15.16 7.77 -25.12
C GLY A 19 14.42 8.69 -26.10
N LYS A 20 13.56 8.10 -26.94
CA LYS A 20 12.69 8.84 -27.88
C LYS A 20 11.49 9.53 -27.21
N ARG A 21 11.16 9.16 -25.98
CA ARG A 21 10.09 9.75 -25.16
C ARG A 21 10.69 10.39 -23.92
N ASP A 22 9.96 11.33 -23.33
CA ASP A 22 10.29 11.85 -22.01
C ASP A 22 10.33 10.72 -20.99
N SER A 23 11.27 10.80 -20.04
CA SER A 23 11.32 9.86 -18.95
C SER A 23 10.11 10.07 -18.03
N GLY A 24 9.55 8.98 -17.52
CA GLY A 24 8.47 9.05 -16.55
C GLY A 24 8.91 9.77 -15.26
N GLY A 25 7.99 9.86 -14.30
CA GLY A 25 8.26 10.46 -13.02
C GLY A 25 7.06 10.27 -12.12
N ARG A 26 7.27 10.52 -10.83
CA ARG A 26 6.21 10.43 -9.83
C ARG A 26 6.12 11.74 -9.09
N VAL A 27 4.90 12.05 -8.69
CA VAL A 27 4.55 13.25 -7.97
C VAL A 27 3.67 12.85 -6.80
N CYS A 28 3.98 13.40 -5.63
CA CYS A 28 3.08 13.37 -4.48
C CYS A 28 2.63 14.81 -4.21
N PHE A 29 1.32 14.98 -4.05
CA PHE A 29 0.72 16.24 -3.62
C PHE A 29 0.27 16.08 -2.17
N VAL A 30 0.74 16.97 -1.31
CA VAL A 30 0.43 16.98 0.12
C VAL A 30 -0.33 18.25 0.42
N ARG A 31 -1.52 18.16 1.01
CA ARG A 31 -2.26 19.39 1.40
C ARG A 31 -1.44 20.21 2.38
N GLU A 32 -1.40 21.52 2.18
CA GLU A 32 -0.68 22.46 3.07
C GLU A 32 -1.10 22.32 4.54
N GLU A 33 -2.38 21.97 4.78
CA GLU A 33 -2.94 21.74 6.11
C GLU A 33 -2.25 20.59 6.89
N ILE A 34 -1.67 19.62 6.18
CA ILE A 34 -1.01 18.45 6.78
C ILE A 34 0.49 18.38 6.49
N SER A 35 1.04 19.29 5.68
CA SER A 35 2.42 19.15 5.20
C SER A 35 3.47 19.21 6.30
N LYS A 36 3.17 19.90 7.42
CA LYS A 36 4.02 19.87 8.63
C LYS A 36 4.18 18.47 9.25
N GLY A 37 3.25 17.56 8.98
CA GLY A 37 3.32 16.18 9.43
C GLY A 37 3.93 15.22 8.42
N VAL A 38 4.31 15.68 7.22
CA VAL A 38 4.78 14.83 6.12
C VAL A 38 6.21 15.20 5.74
N GLU A 39 7.09 14.21 5.78
CA GLU A 39 8.50 14.36 5.40
C GLU A 39 8.82 13.40 4.25
N GLU A 40 9.37 13.91 3.14
CA GLU A 40 9.98 13.06 2.13
C GLU A 40 11.31 12.51 2.66
N VAL A 41 11.46 11.19 2.62
CA VAL A 41 12.70 10.53 2.99
C VAL A 41 13.39 10.02 1.72
N SER A 42 14.69 10.24 1.62
CA SER A 42 15.46 9.81 0.46
C SER A 42 15.46 8.29 0.30
N TRP A 43 15.13 7.83 -0.91
CA TRP A 43 15.22 6.43 -1.29
C TRP A 43 15.93 6.29 -2.63
N LYS A 44 16.96 5.45 -2.69
CA LYS A 44 17.76 5.23 -3.91
C LYS A 44 16.97 4.64 -5.06
N PHE A 45 15.88 3.92 -4.77
CA PHE A 45 15.09 3.29 -5.82
C PHE A 45 14.33 4.34 -6.65
N GLU A 46 14.66 4.48 -7.93
CA GLU A 46 14.09 5.51 -8.80
C GLU A 46 12.58 5.38 -8.97
N GLU A 47 12.04 4.17 -8.88
CA GLU A 47 10.61 3.85 -8.96
C GLU A 47 9.93 3.72 -7.59
N GLY A 48 10.63 4.07 -6.49
CA GLY A 48 10.10 4.20 -5.13
C GLY A 48 10.08 5.65 -4.61
N MET A 49 9.01 6.06 -3.93
CA MET A 49 8.86 7.32 -3.20
C MET A 49 8.51 6.94 -1.77
N TYR A 50 9.12 7.63 -0.81
CA TYR A 50 9.10 7.22 0.58
C TYR A 50 8.78 8.42 1.44
N LEU A 51 7.62 8.38 2.10
CA LEU A 51 7.14 9.45 2.97
C LEU A 51 7.09 8.94 4.41
N LYS A 52 7.54 9.78 5.33
CA LYS A 52 7.31 9.63 6.75
C LYS A 52 6.14 10.52 7.16
N LEU A 53 5.15 9.93 7.82
CA LEU A 53 4.05 10.62 8.49
C LEU A 53 4.34 10.67 9.99
N CYS A 54 4.49 11.88 10.51
CA CYS A 54 4.94 12.14 11.88
C CYS A 54 3.88 11.78 12.91
N LYS A 55 4.21 10.87 13.83
CA LYS A 55 3.31 10.39 14.87
C LYS A 55 2.76 11.49 15.77
N ASP A 56 3.60 12.46 16.15
CA ASP A 56 3.19 13.57 17.02
C ASP A 56 2.15 14.47 16.32
N PHE A 57 2.29 14.65 15.01
CA PHE A 57 1.34 15.45 14.22
C PHE A 57 0.00 14.74 14.03
N PHE A 58 0.04 13.43 13.77
CA PHE A 58 -1.17 12.63 13.51
C PHE A 58 -1.78 11.99 14.76
N GLY A 59 -1.14 12.13 15.92
CA GLY A 59 -1.60 11.59 17.21
C GLY A 59 -1.41 10.08 17.37
N TRP A 60 -0.44 9.49 16.68
CA TRP A 60 -0.18 8.03 16.70
C TRP A 60 0.93 7.65 17.69
N GLU A 61 1.02 6.36 18.01
CA GLU A 61 2.06 5.83 18.91
C GLU A 61 3.42 5.72 18.21
N GLU A 62 3.39 5.39 16.92
CA GLU A 62 4.57 5.22 16.06
C GLU A 62 4.42 6.00 14.76
N ASP A 63 5.56 6.36 14.18
CA ASP A 63 5.59 6.99 12.86
C ASP A 63 5.02 6.02 11.82
N LEU A 64 4.39 6.55 10.78
CA LEU A 64 3.86 5.76 9.69
C LEU A 64 4.62 6.07 8.40
N PHE A 65 5.14 5.04 7.77
CA PHE A 65 5.92 5.13 6.55
C PHE A 65 5.09 4.69 5.35
N VAL A 66 4.91 5.57 4.37
CA VAL A 66 4.20 5.29 3.12
C VAL A 66 5.20 5.14 1.99
N LEU A 67 5.32 3.91 1.47
CA LEU A 67 6.16 3.58 0.32
C LEU A 67 5.27 3.56 -0.92
N SER A 68 5.35 4.59 -1.75
CA SER A 68 4.71 4.64 -3.06
C SER A 68 5.63 4.04 -4.11
N VAL A 69 5.20 2.96 -4.75
CA VAL A 69 6.07 2.14 -5.62
C VAL A 69 5.43 1.90 -6.98
N TYR A 70 6.26 1.99 -8.03
CA TYR A 70 5.94 1.53 -9.37
C TYR A 70 6.89 0.39 -9.77
N MET A 71 6.36 -0.79 -10.03
CA MET A 71 7.12 -1.92 -10.53
C MET A 71 6.90 -2.04 -12.03
N ARG A 72 7.97 -2.03 -12.83
CA ARG A 72 7.83 -2.21 -14.29
C ARG A 72 7.31 -3.61 -14.60
N PRO A 73 6.42 -3.79 -15.60
CA PRO A 73 5.93 -5.12 -15.98
C PRO A 73 7.08 -6.11 -16.29
N VAL A 74 6.87 -7.38 -15.94
CA VAL A 74 7.84 -8.48 -16.13
C VAL A 74 8.41 -8.53 -17.55
N ASN A 75 7.57 -8.25 -18.55
CA ASN A 75 7.94 -8.34 -19.97
C ASN A 75 8.39 -7.00 -20.58
N SER A 76 8.70 -5.98 -19.77
CA SER A 76 9.14 -4.69 -20.30
C SER A 76 10.51 -4.81 -20.96
N THR A 77 10.70 -4.21 -22.13
CA THR A 77 11.96 -4.21 -22.92
C THR A 77 13.15 -3.54 -22.23
N CYS A 78 12.98 -3.10 -20.98
CA CYS A 78 14.00 -2.48 -20.13
C CYS A 78 14.26 -3.29 -18.85
N ALA A 79 13.72 -4.51 -18.75
CA ALA A 79 14.06 -5.48 -17.70
C ALA A 79 15.52 -5.98 -17.84
N ASP A 80 16.10 -5.88 -19.05
CA ASP A 80 17.41 -6.48 -19.40
C ASP A 80 18.59 -5.49 -19.41
N LEU A 81 18.45 -4.28 -18.86
CA LEU A 81 19.56 -3.30 -18.85
C LEU A 81 19.97 -2.96 -17.41
N ASP A 82 20.90 -3.81 -16.96
CA ASP A 82 21.76 -3.74 -15.78
C ASP A 82 21.13 -4.06 -14.40
N VAL A 83 21.84 -5.00 -13.75
CA VAL A 83 21.89 -5.39 -12.33
C VAL A 83 20.98 -6.56 -11.92
N ASP A 84 21.62 -7.60 -11.38
CA ASP A 84 21.14 -8.82 -10.70
C ASP A 84 20.10 -8.63 -9.57
N VAL A 85 19.49 -7.45 -9.46
CA VAL A 85 18.59 -7.04 -8.37
C VAL A 85 17.25 -6.66 -8.98
N SER A 86 16.22 -7.46 -8.71
CA SER A 86 14.87 -7.18 -9.17
C SER A 86 14.28 -5.98 -8.43
N CYS A 87 13.34 -5.26 -9.05
CA CYS A 87 12.69 -4.10 -8.42
C CYS A 87 12.00 -4.43 -7.08
N TYR A 88 11.64 -5.71 -6.87
CA TYR A 88 11.14 -6.22 -5.60
C TYR A 88 12.22 -6.32 -4.53
N ASP A 89 13.48 -6.57 -4.88
CA ASP A 89 14.58 -6.65 -3.91
C ASP A 89 14.83 -5.27 -3.28
N HIS A 90 14.71 -4.18 -4.07
CA HIS A 90 14.73 -2.82 -3.52
C HIS A 90 13.60 -2.55 -2.53
N LEU A 91 12.41 -3.10 -2.78
CA LEU A 91 11.29 -2.99 -1.85
C LEU A 91 11.56 -3.81 -0.58
N VAL A 92 12.07 -5.04 -0.70
CA VAL A 92 12.47 -5.88 0.44
C VAL A 92 13.52 -5.18 1.31
N GLU A 93 14.58 -4.66 0.70
CA GLU A 93 15.62 -3.88 1.39
C GLU A 93 15.03 -2.68 2.13
N GLN A 94 14.14 -1.93 1.48
CA GLN A 94 13.52 -0.77 2.10
C GLN A 94 12.57 -1.16 3.23
N MET A 95 11.80 -2.23 3.07
CA MET A 95 10.93 -2.80 4.11
C MET A 95 11.73 -3.15 5.35
N ALA A 96 12.87 -3.83 5.21
CA ALA A 96 13.75 -4.15 6.33
C ALA A 96 14.22 -2.90 7.09
N VAL A 97 14.43 -1.77 6.40
CA VAL A 97 14.83 -0.51 7.04
C VAL A 97 13.66 0.17 7.77
N VAL A 98 12.44 0.11 7.23
CA VAL A 98 11.31 0.87 7.79
C VAL A 98 10.54 0.12 8.87
N SER A 99 10.51 -1.22 8.81
CA SER A 99 9.78 -2.04 9.78
C SER A 99 10.33 -1.90 11.21
N ASP A 100 11.61 -1.59 11.36
CA ASP A 100 12.23 -1.33 12.68
C ASP A 100 11.96 0.08 13.21
N ARG A 101 11.40 0.98 12.40
CA ARG A 101 11.28 2.42 12.70
C ARG A 101 9.86 2.85 13.01
N GLY A 102 8.87 2.04 12.65
CA GLY A 102 7.46 2.37 12.79
C GLY A 102 6.57 1.55 11.87
N ASN A 103 5.33 2.00 11.74
CA ASN A 103 4.32 1.33 10.94
C ASN A 103 4.55 1.56 9.44
N VAL A 104 4.08 0.65 8.60
CA VAL A 104 4.36 0.68 7.16
C VAL A 104 3.10 0.44 6.34
N ILE A 105 2.94 1.28 5.31
CA ILE A 105 2.02 1.08 4.19
C ILE A 105 2.83 1.08 2.89
N VAL A 106 2.59 0.09 2.04
CA VAL A 106 3.12 0.05 0.68
C VAL A 106 1.96 0.26 -0.28
N ALA A 107 2.07 1.19 -1.22
CA ALA A 107 1.01 1.49 -2.17
C ALA A 107 1.54 1.73 -3.59
N GLY A 108 0.78 1.32 -4.60
CA GLY A 108 1.04 1.67 -6.00
C GLY A 108 0.93 0.50 -6.97
N ASP A 109 1.33 0.74 -8.22
CA ASP A 109 1.32 -0.27 -9.29
C ASP A 109 2.49 -1.24 -9.09
N LEU A 110 2.18 -2.41 -8.57
CA LEU A 110 3.17 -3.46 -8.31
C LEU A 110 3.31 -4.43 -9.49
N ASN A 111 2.53 -4.26 -10.56
CA ASN A 111 2.44 -5.16 -11.72
C ASN A 111 2.32 -6.65 -11.34
N ALA A 112 1.80 -6.92 -10.15
CA ALA A 112 1.66 -8.23 -9.55
C ALA A 112 0.22 -8.70 -9.69
N ARG A 113 0.02 -9.87 -10.29
CA ARG A 113 -1.29 -10.52 -10.30
C ARG A 113 -1.24 -11.62 -9.27
N THR A 114 -1.98 -11.46 -8.18
CA THR A 114 -1.90 -12.36 -7.01
C THR A 114 -2.97 -13.45 -7.02
N GLY A 115 -3.90 -13.41 -7.98
CA GLY A 115 -5.06 -14.32 -8.01
C GLY A 115 -5.92 -14.16 -6.76
N GLU A 116 -6.60 -15.23 -6.36
CA GLU A 116 -7.17 -15.36 -5.01
C GLU A 116 -6.26 -16.16 -4.08
N ARG A 117 -4.97 -16.30 -4.43
CA ARG A 117 -4.06 -17.13 -3.64
C ARG A 117 -4.03 -16.56 -2.22
N GLN A 118 -4.55 -17.37 -1.29
CA GLN A 118 -4.86 -16.97 0.08
C GLN A 118 -3.63 -16.78 0.98
N LYS A 119 -2.43 -16.64 0.41
CA LYS A 119 -1.14 -16.51 1.11
C LYS A 119 -0.94 -15.17 1.85
N CYS A 120 -2.03 -14.47 2.17
CA CYS A 120 -2.00 -13.30 3.03
C CYS A 120 -2.32 -13.80 4.45
N LEU A 121 -1.26 -14.01 5.22
CA LEU A 121 -1.20 -14.72 6.49
C LEU A 121 -2.22 -14.29 7.54
N ILE A 122 -2.71 -15.25 8.32
CA ILE A 122 -3.55 -15.03 9.50
C ILE A 122 -3.22 -16.11 10.54
N GLY A 123 -2.80 -15.74 11.73
CA GLY A 123 -2.47 -16.65 12.83
C GLY A 123 -3.69 -17.17 13.61
N ASN A 124 -3.54 -18.37 14.16
CA ASN A 124 -4.45 -19.12 15.02
C ASN A 124 -5.69 -19.80 14.37
N GLU A 125 -5.71 -21.15 14.41
CA GLU A 125 -6.76 -22.02 13.86
C GLU A 125 -8.07 -21.99 14.68
N SER A 126 -8.00 -21.64 15.97
CA SER A 126 -9.08 -21.84 16.94
C SER A 126 -10.27 -20.88 16.82
N GLU A 127 -10.16 -19.84 16.00
CA GLU A 127 -11.18 -18.78 15.85
C GLU A 127 -11.85 -18.80 14.46
N ILE A 128 -11.38 -19.66 13.57
CA ILE A 128 -11.93 -19.78 12.22
C ILE A 128 -13.07 -20.81 12.26
N LYS A 129 -14.27 -20.39 11.81
CA LYS A 129 -15.46 -21.25 11.81
C LYS A 129 -15.17 -22.54 11.04
N GLU A 130 -15.73 -23.66 11.50
CA GLU A 130 -15.55 -25.00 10.91
C GLU A 130 -15.87 -25.05 9.40
N SER A 131 -16.74 -24.16 8.91
CA SER A 131 -17.06 -23.99 7.48
C SER A 131 -15.91 -23.46 6.62
N ASP A 132 -14.96 -22.75 7.24
CA ASP A 132 -13.84 -22.09 6.58
C ASP A 132 -12.54 -22.91 6.73
N VAL A 133 -12.59 -24.04 7.47
CA VAL A 133 -11.45 -24.91 7.80
C VAL A 133 -10.81 -25.58 6.58
N PHE A 134 -11.59 -25.82 5.53
CA PHE A 134 -11.09 -26.42 4.28
C PHE A 134 -10.12 -25.51 3.49
N LEU A 135 -9.97 -24.24 3.88
CA LEU A 135 -9.10 -23.26 3.22
C LEU A 135 -7.76 -23.04 3.97
N LEU A 136 -7.53 -23.71 5.10
CA LEU A 136 -6.62 -23.24 6.16
C LEU A 136 -5.16 -23.67 6.19
N PRO A 137 -4.71 -24.83 5.69
CA PRO A 137 -3.34 -25.29 5.97
C PRO A 137 -2.23 -24.33 5.52
N ASP A 138 -2.50 -23.53 4.48
CA ASP A 138 -1.54 -22.55 3.93
C ASP A 138 -1.70 -21.13 4.51
N ILE A 139 -2.77 -20.84 5.25
CA ILE A 139 -3.10 -19.49 5.74
C ILE A 139 -2.61 -19.30 7.18
N VAL A 140 -2.61 -20.37 7.98
CA VAL A 140 -2.35 -20.30 9.42
C VAL A 140 -0.88 -20.47 9.75
N ARG A 141 -0.25 -19.39 10.27
CA ARG A 141 1.10 -19.42 10.82
C ARG A 141 1.07 -18.97 12.28
N ASN A 142 1.63 -19.79 13.17
CA ASN A 142 1.67 -19.52 14.61
C ASN A 142 2.47 -18.26 14.98
N ASP A 143 3.34 -17.80 14.09
CA ASP A 143 4.21 -16.63 14.31
C ASP A 143 3.73 -15.37 13.57
N CYS A 144 2.54 -15.37 12.96
CA CYS A 144 2.02 -14.19 12.27
C CYS A 144 1.45 -13.17 13.25
N LEU A 145 1.76 -11.89 13.04
CA LEU A 145 1.24 -10.81 13.88
C LEU A 145 -0.28 -10.58 13.72
N PHE A 146 -0.88 -10.97 12.59
CA PHE A 146 -2.30 -10.80 12.33
C PHE A 146 -3.12 -12.00 12.79
N THR A 147 -4.15 -11.80 13.61
CA THR A 147 -5.17 -12.81 13.91
C THR A 147 -6.50 -12.51 13.18
N PRO A 148 -7.43 -13.49 13.05
CA PRO A 148 -8.76 -13.24 12.53
C PRO A 148 -9.46 -12.13 13.29
N GLU A 149 -9.33 -12.11 14.61
CA GLU A 149 -9.84 -11.06 15.48
C GLU A 149 -9.28 -9.68 15.13
N ASN A 150 -7.97 -9.56 14.88
CA ASN A 150 -7.37 -8.29 14.48
C ASN A 150 -7.96 -7.77 13.16
N LEU A 151 -8.19 -8.65 12.19
CA LEU A 151 -8.79 -8.25 10.91
C LEU A 151 -10.25 -7.86 11.07
N LEU A 152 -11.05 -8.70 11.74
CA LEU A 152 -12.48 -8.46 11.94
C LEU A 152 -12.74 -7.19 12.75
N HIS A 153 -11.90 -6.90 13.75
CA HIS A 153 -11.95 -5.67 14.53
C HIS A 153 -11.73 -4.42 13.66
N ASN A 154 -10.87 -4.51 12.65
CA ASN A 154 -10.55 -3.44 11.72
C ASN A 154 -11.37 -3.50 10.42
N ASP A 155 -12.58 -4.06 10.49
CA ASP A 155 -13.50 -4.24 9.37
C ASP A 155 -12.87 -4.91 8.11
N CYS A 156 -11.85 -5.73 8.31
CA CYS A 156 -11.25 -6.53 7.25
C CYS A 156 -11.81 -7.95 7.22
N SER A 157 -11.97 -8.52 6.04
CA SER A 157 -12.27 -9.95 5.91
C SER A 157 -11.05 -10.81 6.20
N VAL A 158 -11.28 -11.97 6.83
CA VAL A 158 -10.28 -13.02 7.07
C VAL A 158 -9.85 -13.67 5.75
N LEU A 159 -10.77 -13.86 4.80
CA LEU A 159 -10.41 -14.33 3.47
C LEU A 159 -10.37 -13.16 2.49
N ARG A 160 -9.35 -13.13 1.65
CA ARG A 160 -9.22 -12.13 0.60
C ARG A 160 -9.99 -12.56 -0.64
N SER A 161 -10.86 -11.68 -1.14
CA SER A 161 -11.47 -11.84 -2.46
C SER A 161 -10.65 -11.12 -3.53
N ASN A 162 -10.68 -11.62 -4.76
CA ASN A 162 -10.10 -10.92 -5.91
C ASN A 162 -10.85 -11.29 -7.19
N VAL A 163 -11.30 -10.31 -7.96
CA VAL A 163 -11.92 -10.61 -9.27
C VAL A 163 -10.86 -11.06 -10.28
N ASP A 164 -9.61 -10.60 -10.15
CA ASP A 164 -8.49 -11.11 -10.95
C ASP A 164 -7.96 -12.43 -10.37
N LYS A 165 -8.26 -13.54 -11.05
CA LYS A 165 -7.83 -14.89 -10.63
C LYS A 165 -6.44 -15.29 -11.14
N ASN A 166 -5.83 -14.49 -12.00
CA ASN A 166 -4.56 -14.84 -12.60
C ASN A 166 -3.40 -14.61 -11.63
N VAL A 167 -2.37 -15.44 -11.74
CA VAL A 167 -1.13 -15.30 -10.97
C VAL A 167 0.04 -15.13 -11.92
N ASN A 168 0.92 -14.16 -11.66
CA ASN A 168 2.21 -14.00 -12.34
C ASN A 168 3.38 -14.08 -11.34
N ASP A 169 4.62 -14.09 -11.85
CA ASP A 169 5.82 -14.22 -11.02
C ASP A 169 5.94 -13.12 -9.96
N TYR A 170 5.56 -11.89 -10.32
CA TYR A 170 5.53 -10.77 -9.37
C TYR A 170 4.45 -10.94 -8.31
N GLY A 171 3.31 -11.54 -8.65
CA GLY A 171 2.29 -11.94 -7.69
C GLY A 171 2.82 -12.95 -6.69
N VAL A 172 3.63 -13.92 -7.14
CA VAL A 172 4.28 -14.87 -6.22
C VAL A 172 5.26 -14.14 -5.30
N LYS A 173 6.12 -13.27 -5.84
CA LYS A 173 7.07 -12.47 -5.04
C LYS A 173 6.38 -11.53 -4.05
N LEU A 174 5.29 -10.88 -4.46
CA LEU A 174 4.51 -9.99 -3.61
C LEU A 174 3.90 -10.76 -2.42
N LEU A 175 3.33 -11.94 -2.67
CA LEU A 175 2.80 -12.78 -1.60
C LEU A 175 3.91 -13.27 -0.65
N GLN A 176 5.09 -13.60 -1.18
CA GLN A 176 6.26 -13.96 -0.35
C GLN A 176 6.75 -12.78 0.50
N LEU A 177 6.75 -11.56 -0.05
CA LEU A 177 7.08 -10.34 0.70
C LEU A 177 6.07 -10.10 1.82
N CYS A 178 4.77 -10.20 1.52
CA CYS A 178 3.72 -10.07 2.54
C CYS A 178 3.90 -11.09 3.67
N GLU A 179 4.25 -12.32 3.32
CA GLU A 179 4.54 -13.38 4.28
C GLU A 179 5.81 -13.13 5.10
N ALA A 180 6.88 -12.63 4.48
CA ALA A 180 8.16 -12.41 5.15
C ALA A 180 8.21 -11.14 6.00
N SER A 181 7.28 -10.19 5.79
CA SER A 181 7.28 -8.87 6.43
C SER A 181 5.99 -8.56 7.18
N ASP A 182 5.17 -9.57 7.48
CA ASP A 182 3.87 -9.41 8.16
C ASP A 182 3.05 -8.26 7.58
N LEU A 183 2.80 -8.31 6.27
CA LEU A 183 1.91 -7.39 5.57
C LEU A 183 0.65 -8.11 5.10
N ILE A 184 -0.47 -7.38 5.09
CA ILE A 184 -1.71 -7.83 4.45
C ILE A 184 -2.02 -6.96 3.25
N ILE A 185 -2.68 -7.54 2.25
CA ILE A 185 -3.26 -6.82 1.11
C ILE A 185 -4.65 -6.29 1.51
N LEU A 186 -4.87 -4.97 1.41
CA LEU A 186 -6.19 -4.38 1.68
C LEU A 186 -7.20 -4.64 0.56
N ASN A 187 -6.76 -4.73 -0.69
CA ASN A 187 -7.61 -5.04 -1.84
C ASN A 187 -8.35 -6.37 -1.63
N GLY A 188 -9.68 -6.31 -1.66
CA GLY A 188 -10.55 -7.46 -1.38
C GLY A 188 -10.78 -7.78 0.08
N ARG A 189 -10.12 -7.07 1.01
CA ARG A 189 -10.26 -7.25 2.46
C ARG A 189 -11.00 -6.12 3.15
N ALA A 190 -10.66 -4.88 2.82
CA ALA A 190 -11.03 -3.73 3.62
C ALA A 190 -12.21 -2.93 3.03
N SER A 191 -13.12 -2.52 3.92
CA SER A 191 -14.15 -1.50 3.68
C SER A 191 -14.89 -1.64 2.34
N GLY A 192 -14.82 -0.63 1.46
CA GLY A 192 -15.58 -0.56 0.21
C GLY A 192 -15.20 -1.59 -0.85
N ASP A 193 -14.03 -2.23 -0.74
CA ASP A 193 -13.59 -3.30 -1.64
C ASP A 193 -13.66 -4.70 -1.00
N LYS A 194 -14.14 -4.80 0.25
CA LYS A 194 -14.26 -6.05 1.01
C LYS A 194 -15.14 -7.06 0.28
N GLY A 195 -14.61 -8.27 0.10
CA GLY A 195 -15.33 -9.35 -0.58
C GLY A 195 -15.37 -9.22 -2.11
N VAL A 196 -14.81 -8.15 -2.69
CA VAL A 196 -14.76 -7.91 -4.13
C VAL A 196 -13.33 -8.09 -4.66
N GLY A 197 -12.42 -7.22 -4.25
CA GLY A 197 -11.05 -7.18 -4.78
C GLY A 197 -11.05 -6.76 -6.23
N ALA A 198 -11.56 -5.56 -6.50
CA ALA A 198 -11.83 -5.03 -7.84
C ALA A 198 -10.56 -4.95 -8.72
N HIS A 199 -10.79 -4.90 -10.04
CA HIS A 199 -9.74 -4.56 -10.99
C HIS A 199 -9.30 -3.11 -10.79
N THR A 200 -8.00 -2.88 -10.85
CA THR A 200 -7.40 -1.54 -10.74
C THR A 200 -6.84 -1.05 -12.06
N TYR A 201 -6.84 -1.90 -13.08
CA TYR A 201 -6.28 -1.64 -14.39
C TYR A 201 -7.19 -2.20 -15.47
N HIS A 202 -7.44 -1.40 -16.52
CA HIS A 202 -8.32 -1.73 -17.63
C HIS A 202 -7.75 -1.23 -18.95
N ASN A 203 -7.56 -2.12 -19.91
CA ASN A 203 -7.21 -1.74 -21.28
C ASN A 203 -8.02 -2.53 -22.31
N SER A 204 -7.73 -2.31 -23.60
CA SER A 204 -8.41 -3.00 -24.71
C SER A 204 -8.19 -4.52 -24.76
N ARG A 205 -7.24 -5.05 -23.98
CA ARG A 205 -6.89 -6.48 -23.91
C ARG A 205 -7.42 -7.17 -22.66
N GLY A 206 -7.97 -6.44 -21.71
CA GLY A 206 -8.54 -6.99 -20.49
C GLY A 206 -8.32 -6.11 -19.28
N ALA A 207 -8.50 -6.70 -18.10
CA ALA A 207 -8.39 -6.03 -16.83
C ALA A 207 -7.57 -6.85 -15.83
N SER A 208 -6.97 -6.17 -14.86
CA SER A 208 -6.18 -6.81 -13.81
C SER A 208 -6.21 -6.03 -12.50
N THR A 209 -5.89 -6.70 -11.41
CA THR A 209 -5.65 -6.08 -10.11
C THR A 209 -4.14 -6.05 -9.91
N ILE A 210 -3.55 -4.87 -10.08
CA ILE A 210 -2.08 -4.67 -10.04
C ILE A 210 -1.65 -3.50 -9.16
N ASP A 211 -2.59 -2.63 -8.79
CA ASP A 211 -2.39 -1.53 -7.85
C ASP A 211 -2.86 -1.98 -6.47
N TYR A 212 -1.93 -2.03 -5.51
CA TYR A 212 -2.24 -2.54 -4.18
C TYR A 212 -2.02 -1.49 -3.11
N VAL A 213 -2.72 -1.67 -2.00
CA VAL A 213 -2.31 -1.12 -0.71
C VAL A 213 -2.04 -2.29 0.24
N LEU A 214 -0.83 -2.34 0.76
CA LEU A 214 -0.38 -3.29 1.77
C LEU A 214 -0.17 -2.56 3.08
N CYS A 215 -0.46 -3.19 4.21
CA CYS A 215 -0.15 -2.60 5.51
C CYS A 215 0.33 -3.64 6.52
N CYS A 216 1.18 -3.21 7.44
CA CYS A 216 1.50 -3.98 8.64
C CYS A 216 0.37 -3.87 9.68
N ARG A 217 0.44 -4.68 10.73
CA ARG A 217 -0.63 -4.73 11.76
C ARG A 217 -0.88 -3.38 12.43
N GLY A 218 0.16 -2.67 12.86
CA GLY A 218 -0.04 -1.39 13.53
C GLY A 218 -0.61 -0.31 12.60
N ALA A 219 -0.25 -0.33 11.31
CA ALA A 219 -0.88 0.56 10.32
C ALA A 219 -2.36 0.25 10.10
N LEU A 220 -2.76 -1.03 10.14
CA LEU A 220 -4.15 -1.46 9.94
C LEU A 220 -5.10 -0.80 10.95
N GLU A 221 -4.66 -0.60 12.20
CA GLU A 221 -5.48 0.00 13.25
C GLU A 221 -5.96 1.42 12.91
N TYR A 222 -5.24 2.12 12.04
CA TYR A 222 -5.60 3.46 11.58
C TYR A 222 -6.43 3.47 10.30
N VAL A 223 -6.51 2.37 9.55
CA VAL A 223 -7.28 2.31 8.30
C VAL A 223 -8.78 2.33 8.62
N THR A 224 -9.49 3.32 8.08
CA THR A 224 -10.95 3.44 8.24
C THR A 224 -11.73 3.21 6.97
N ASN A 225 -11.08 3.38 5.81
CA ASN A 225 -11.70 3.15 4.53
C ASN A 225 -10.65 2.71 3.51
N PHE A 226 -11.10 1.91 2.55
CA PHE A 226 -10.36 1.47 1.40
C PHE A 226 -11.35 1.24 0.26
N ALA A 227 -11.05 1.78 -0.92
CA ALA A 227 -11.86 1.60 -2.11
C ALA A 227 -11.01 1.67 -3.38
N VAL A 228 -11.40 0.87 -4.37
CA VAL A 228 -10.98 1.06 -5.75
C VAL A 228 -12.06 1.89 -6.44
N GLU A 229 -11.70 3.11 -6.84
CA GLU A 229 -12.62 4.04 -7.49
C GLU A 229 -12.87 3.63 -8.95
N THR A 230 -13.87 4.24 -9.57
CA THR A 230 -14.10 4.02 -11.00
C THR A 230 -12.98 4.66 -11.83
N CYS A 231 -12.52 3.95 -12.85
CA CYS A 231 -11.56 4.48 -13.82
C CYS A 231 -12.05 5.79 -14.45
N CYS A 232 -11.11 6.68 -14.71
CA CYS A 232 -11.37 7.98 -15.33
C CYS A 232 -10.71 8.06 -16.71
N GLU A 233 -11.03 9.09 -17.49
CA GLU A 233 -10.45 9.27 -18.84
C GLU A 233 -8.95 9.56 -18.85
N PHE A 234 -8.35 9.84 -17.68
CA PHE A 234 -6.95 10.25 -17.56
C PHE A 234 -5.97 9.08 -17.50
N SER A 235 -6.44 7.84 -17.29
CA SER A 235 -5.58 6.68 -17.11
C SER A 235 -6.30 5.37 -17.43
N ASP A 236 -5.56 4.35 -17.83
CA ASP A 236 -6.01 2.95 -17.84
C ASP A 236 -5.99 2.32 -16.42
N HIS A 237 -5.49 3.04 -15.41
CA HIS A 237 -5.60 2.68 -14.01
C HIS A 237 -6.77 3.39 -13.32
N CYS A 238 -7.46 2.65 -12.46
CA CYS A 238 -8.48 3.14 -11.55
C CYS A 238 -7.81 3.68 -10.28
N PRO A 239 -8.25 4.83 -9.73
CA PRO A 239 -7.69 5.35 -8.48
C PRO A 239 -7.89 4.38 -7.31
N VAL A 240 -6.86 4.19 -6.50
CA VAL A 240 -6.96 3.44 -5.24
C VAL A 240 -6.96 4.44 -4.08
N ASN A 241 -8.03 4.45 -3.31
CA ASN A 241 -8.24 5.35 -2.18
C ASN A 241 -8.16 4.57 -0.86
N PHE A 242 -7.46 5.14 0.13
CA PHE A 242 -7.53 4.68 1.50
C PHE A 242 -7.52 5.86 2.46
N GLN A 243 -8.12 5.67 3.63
CA GLN A 243 -8.25 6.70 4.66
C GLN A 243 -7.64 6.21 5.97
N LEU A 244 -6.95 7.11 6.64
CA LEU A 244 -6.35 6.88 7.94
C LEU A 244 -6.98 7.82 8.97
N LYS A 245 -7.44 7.28 10.10
CA LYS A 245 -7.86 8.09 11.24
C LYS A 245 -6.65 8.66 11.96
N ARG A 246 -6.78 9.89 12.45
CA ARG A 246 -5.86 10.43 13.47
C ARG A 246 -5.95 9.58 14.73
N GLY A 247 -4.84 9.45 15.44
CA GLY A 247 -4.85 8.78 16.73
C GLY A 247 -5.39 9.70 17.83
N GLY A 248 -5.75 9.08 18.95
CA GLY A 248 -6.38 9.75 20.08
C GLY A 248 -5.37 10.24 21.08
N ASN A 249 -4.64 11.32 20.77
CA ASN A 249 -4.04 12.13 21.83
C ASN A 249 -5.02 13.25 22.19
N VAL A 250 -5.60 13.09 23.37
CA VAL A 250 -6.38 14.06 24.13
C VAL A 250 -5.54 15.33 24.31
N GLU A 251 -6.18 16.50 24.16
CA GLU A 251 -5.66 17.87 24.30
C GLU A 251 -4.90 18.48 23.11
N GLN A 252 -5.66 18.96 22.13
CA GLN A 252 -5.56 20.35 21.65
C GLN A 252 -6.94 20.85 21.19
N GLU A 253 -7.93 20.86 22.10
CA GLU A 253 -8.98 21.88 22.03
C GLU A 253 -8.38 23.21 22.52
N GLY A 254 -7.55 23.80 21.67
CA GLY A 254 -7.06 25.15 21.84
C GLY A 254 -8.21 26.14 21.64
N ARG A 255 -8.81 26.54 22.77
CA ARG A 255 -9.33 27.89 23.06
C ARG A 255 -9.18 28.87 21.89
N TRP A 256 -10.22 28.99 21.08
CA TRP A 256 -10.47 30.22 20.33
C TRP A 256 -11.33 31.15 21.20
N GLY A 257 -10.66 32.10 21.84
CA GLY A 257 -11.16 33.45 22.07
C GLY A 257 -12.34 33.63 23.03
N GLU A 258 -12.06 33.65 24.33
CA GLU A 258 -12.64 34.70 25.19
C GLU A 258 -11.48 35.36 25.94
N GLY A 259 -10.93 36.40 25.32
CA GLY A 259 -10.06 37.37 25.96
C GLY A 259 -10.86 38.65 26.17
N GLU A 260 -11.17 38.93 27.43
CA GLU A 260 -11.73 40.19 27.92
C GLU A 260 -10.83 41.39 27.57
N ARG A 261 -11.37 42.37 26.83
CA ARG A 261 -11.61 43.74 27.30
C ARG A 261 -12.27 44.61 26.25
#